data_AF-A0A0M3JPV6-F1
#
_entry.id   AF-A0A0M3JPV6-F1
#
_cell.length_a   1.000
_cell.length_b   1.000
_cell.length_c   1.000
_cell.angle_alpha   90.00
_cell.angle_beta   90.00
_cell.angle_gamma   90.00
#
_symmetry.space_group_name_H-M   'P 1'
#
loop_
_entity.id
_entity.type
_entity.pdbx_description
1 polymer ?
#
loop_
_entity_poly.entity_id
_entity_poly.type
_entity_poly.pdbx_seq_one_letter_code
_entity_poly.pdbx_strand_id
1 'polypeptide(L)'
;MLRSARYVLETLKEHNVLEDLKVLYPNYGITICGHSLGAGVATLLALLLKQSYETIRCYAFSPPGCVISESGLPETENMVFSVIVGDDLVPRLSYEVFFHLIILI
;
A
#
# COMPACT_ATOMS: atom_id res chain seq x y z
N MET A 1 -1.26 -7.42 6.66
CA MET A 1 -0.66 -6.26 5.95
C MET A 1 -0.60 -5.01 6.81
N LEU A 2 -1.71 -4.54 7.41
CA LEU A 2 -1.72 -3.32 8.23
C LEU A 2 -0.69 -3.30 9.38
N ARG A 3 -0.54 -4.42 10.11
CA ARG A 3 0.48 -4.54 11.17
C ARG A 3 1.90 -4.28 10.64
N SER A 4 2.22 -4.81 9.45
CA SER A 4 3.52 -4.60 8.81
C SER A 4 3.69 -3.16 8.34
N ALA A 5 2.64 -2.53 7.79
CA ALA A 5 2.68 -1.12 7.40
C ALA A 5 2.93 -0.21 8.62
N ARG A 6 2.27 -0.49 9.75
CA ARG A 6 2.53 0.21 11.02
C ARG A 6 3.96 -0.02 11.52
N TYR A 7 4.45 -1.26 11.47
CA TYR A 7 5.83 -1.56 11.85
C TYR A 7 6.84 -0.73 11.03
N VAL A 8 6.69 -0.70 9.70
CA VAL A 8 7.55 0.12 8.83
C VAL A 8 7.45 1.60 9.19
N LEU A 9 6.23 2.11 9.41
CA LEU A 9 6.02 3.50 9.80
C LEU A 9 6.74 3.84 11.12
N GLU A 10 6.61 3.00 12.14
CA GLU A 10 7.26 3.24 13.43
C GLU A 10 8.79 3.14 13.31
N THR A 11 9.32 2.18 12.56
CA THR A 11 10.77 2.10 12.29
C THR A 11 11.28 3.35 11.57
N LEU A 12 10.55 3.90 10.60
CA LEU A 12 10.93 5.13 9.91
C LEU A 12 10.98 6.34 10.85
N LYS A 13 10.01 6.43 11.78
CA LYS A 13 9.97 7.50 12.81
C LYS A 13 11.09 7.35 13.84
N GLU A 14 11.32 6.14 14.34
CA GLU A 14 12.38 5.84 15.32
C GLU A 14 13.75 6.29 14.82
N HIS A 15 13.98 6.20 13.51
CA HIS A 15 15.22 6.57 12.86
C HIS A 15 15.17 7.96 12.20
N ASN A 16 14.11 8.76 12.42
CA ASN A 16 13.90 10.09 11.84
C ASN A 16 14.06 10.17 10.31
N VAL A 17 13.85 9.07 9.59
CA VAL A 17 14.15 8.98 8.15
C VAL A 17 13.32 9.99 7.36
N LEU A 18 12.05 10.14 7.71
CA LEU A 18 11.12 10.98 6.97
C LEU A 18 11.37 12.47 7.26
N GLU A 19 11.65 12.81 8.51
CA GLU A 19 12.02 14.16 8.95
C GLU A 19 13.33 14.62 8.31
N ASP A 20 14.36 13.77 8.30
CA ASP A 20 15.65 14.06 7.68
C ASP A 20 15.50 14.28 6.16
N LEU A 21 14.74 13.41 5.48
CA LEU A 21 14.46 13.56 4.05
C LEU A 21 13.68 14.85 3.74
N LYS A 22 12.78 15.27 4.62
CA LYS A 22 12.02 16.52 4.45
C LYS A 22 12.93 17.75 4.56
N VAL A 23 13.95 17.71 5.42
CA VAL A 23 14.95 18.79 5.54
C VAL A 23 15.88 18.81 4.34
N LEU A 24 16.34 17.64 3.90
CA LEU A 24 17.29 17.52 2.78
C LEU A 24 16.65 17.82 1.42
N TYR A 25 15.38 17.45 1.24
CA TYR A 25 14.67 17.54 -0.03
C TYR A 25 13.26 18.15 0.16
N PRO A 26 13.16 19.43 0.55
CA PRO A 26 11.89 20.06 0.94
C PRO A 26 10.83 20.12 -0.18
N ASN A 27 11.25 20.01 -1.44
CA ASN A 27 10.38 20.07 -2.61
C ASN A 27 10.05 18.68 -3.20
N TYR A 28 10.53 17.60 -2.58
CA TYR A 28 10.33 16.24 -3.10
C TYR A 28 9.08 15.62 -2.47
N GLY A 29 8.29 14.91 -3.28
CA GLY A 29 7.23 14.05 -2.80
C GLY A 29 7.74 12.67 -2.37
N ILE A 30 6.92 11.95 -1.61
CA ILE A 30 7.21 10.58 -1.19
C ILE A 30 6.62 9.60 -2.21
N THR A 31 7.46 8.69 -2.71
CA THR A 31 7.00 7.55 -3.50
C THR A 31 7.30 6.26 -2.75
N ILE A 32 6.29 5.41 -2.63
CA ILE A 32 6.38 4.09 -2.01
C ILE A 32 6.12 3.05 -3.09
N CYS A 33 6.81 1.93 -3.05
CA CYS A 33 6.51 0.82 -3.94
C CYS A 33 6.57 -0.50 -3.18
N GLY A 34 5.86 -1.50 -3.70
CA GLY A 34 5.94 -2.86 -3.19
C GLY A 34 5.40 -3.86 -4.21
N HIS A 35 5.76 -5.12 -4.04
CA HIS A 35 5.30 -6.23 -4.86
C HIS A 35 4.53 -7.27 -4.03
N SER A 36 3.48 -7.86 -4.58
CA SER A 36 2.68 -8.90 -3.95
C SER A 36 2.18 -8.46 -2.56
N LEU A 37 2.38 -9.25 -1.50
CA LEU A 37 2.07 -8.86 -0.12
C LEU A 37 2.68 -7.49 0.25
N GLY A 38 3.90 -7.21 -0.22
CA GLY A 38 4.59 -5.93 0.00
C GLY A 38 3.90 -4.75 -0.69
N ALA A 39 3.23 -4.98 -1.83
CA ALA A 39 2.41 -3.96 -2.49
C ALA A 39 1.21 -3.58 -1.61
N GLY A 40 0.57 -4.55 -0.97
CA GLY A 40 -0.49 -4.29 0.00
C GLY A 40 0.00 -3.53 1.24
N VAL A 41 1.22 -3.83 1.70
CA VAL A 41 1.86 -3.06 2.78
C VAL A 41 2.18 -1.63 2.34
N ALA A 42 2.73 -1.44 1.13
CA ALA A 42 3.05 -0.13 0.56
C ALA A 42 1.80 0.75 0.42
N THR A 43 0.70 0.19 -0.08
CA THR A 43 -0.59 0.87 -0.20
C THR A 43 -1.10 1.37 1.15
N LEU A 44 -1.07 0.53 2.20
CA LEU A 44 -1.51 0.92 3.53
C LEU A 44 -0.56 1.94 4.18
N LEU A 45 0.75 1.81 3.94
CA LEU A 45 1.73 2.78 4.41
C LEU A 45 1.51 4.16 3.76
N ALA A 46 1.19 4.20 2.46
CA ALA A 46 0.86 5.44 1.76
C ALA A 46 -0.38 6.12 2.37
N LEU A 47 -1.42 5.34 2.70
CA LEU A 47 -2.59 5.88 3.41
C LEU A 47 -2.24 6.45 4.79
N LEU A 48 -1.41 5.74 5.57
CA LEU A 48 -0.99 6.22 6.88
C LEU A 48 -0.18 7.52 6.80
N LEU A 49 0.63 7.68 5.75
CA LEU A 49 1.46 8.85 5.53
C LEU A 49 0.74 10.02 4.84
N LYS A 50 -0.43 9.78 4.22
CA LYS A 50 -1.21 10.81 3.52
C LYS A 50 -1.51 12.05 4.38
N GLN A 51 -1.72 11.86 5.68
CA GLN A 51 -2.02 12.96 6.60
C GLN A 51 -0.83 13.89 6.85
N SER A 52 0.40 13.41 6.65
CA SER A 52 1.64 14.15 6.94
C SER A 52 2.35 14.67 5.68
N TYR A 53 1.98 14.17 4.51
CA TYR A 53 2.61 14.46 3.23
C TYR A 53 1.56 14.79 2.16
N GLU A 54 1.64 16.00 1.62
CA GLU A 54 0.73 16.49 0.57
C GLU A 54 0.94 15.74 -0.75
N THR A 55 2.19 15.49 -1.13
CA THR A 55 2.56 14.75 -2.34
C THR A 55 3.05 13.35 -1.99
N ILE A 56 2.13 12.37 -2.06
CA ILE A 56 2.43 10.96 -1.86
C ILE A 56 1.93 10.10 -3.04
N ARG A 57 2.76 9.15 -3.48
CA ARG A 57 2.42 8.17 -4.52
C ARG A 57 2.78 6.76 -4.06
N CYS A 58 2.01 5.78 -4.51
CA CYS A 58 2.28 4.36 -4.29
C CYS A 58 2.23 3.59 -5.61
N TYR A 59 3.28 2.85 -5.94
CA TYR A 59 3.28 1.89 -7.04
C TYR A 59 3.17 0.47 -6.48
N ALA A 60 1.98 -0.11 -6.64
CA ALA A 60 1.63 -1.41 -6.09
C ALA A 60 1.69 -2.47 -7.20
N PHE A 61 2.72 -3.31 -7.20
CA PHE A 61 2.87 -4.37 -8.19
C PHE A 61 2.20 -5.65 -7.67
N SER A 62 1.22 -6.17 -8.42
CA SER A 62 0.48 -7.39 -8.07
C SER A 62 -0.10 -7.37 -6.65
N PRO A 63 -0.75 -6.28 -6.18
CA PRO A 63 -1.25 -6.22 -4.80
C PRO A 63 -2.38 -7.23 -4.58
N PRO A 64 -2.55 -7.80 -3.37
CA PRO A 64 -3.73 -8.59 -3.04
C PRO A 64 -5.02 -7.78 -3.20
N GLY A 65 -6.09 -8.41 -3.69
CA GLY A 65 -7.38 -7.72 -3.92
C GLY A 65 -8.06 -7.21 -2.64
N CYS A 66 -7.70 -7.77 -1.49
CA CYS A 66 -8.31 -7.47 -0.18
C CYS A 66 -7.58 -6.40 0.66
N VAL A 67 -6.77 -5.54 0.05
CA VAL A 67 -5.97 -4.54 0.79
C VAL A 67 -6.82 -3.36 1.29
N ILE A 68 -7.76 -2.90 0.47
CA ILE A 68 -8.55 -1.67 0.70
C ILE A 68 -10.03 -1.99 0.68
N SER A 69 -10.78 -1.45 1.64
CA SER A 69 -12.25 -1.47 1.64
C SER A 69 -12.81 -0.43 0.69
N GLU A 70 -14.08 -0.58 0.31
CA GLU A 70 -14.80 0.38 -0.55
C GLU A 70 -14.70 1.83 -0.03
N SER A 71 -14.76 2.01 1.29
CA SER A 71 -14.63 3.31 1.94
C SER A 71 -13.25 3.97 1.80
N GLY A 72 -12.20 3.22 1.45
CA GLY A 72 -10.85 3.74 1.24
C GLY A 72 -10.51 4.00 -0.24
N LEU A 73 -11.46 3.74 -1.15
CA LEU A 73 -11.27 4.00 -2.58
C LEU A 73 -11.06 5.48 -2.90
N PRO A 74 -11.86 6.44 -2.38
CA PRO A 74 -11.68 7.86 -2.71
C PRO A 74 -10.29 8.37 -2.34
N GLU A 75 -9.74 7.87 -1.24
CA GLU A 75 -8.41 8.25 -0.79
C GLU A 75 -7.32 7.65 -1.67
N THR A 76 -7.48 6.39 -2.08
CA THR A 76 -6.44 5.62 -2.78
C THR A 76 -6.40 5.85 -4.29
N GLU A 77 -7.53 6.16 -4.92
CA GLU A 77 -7.65 6.39 -6.38
C GLU A 77 -6.63 7.43 -6.89
N ASN A 78 -6.42 8.49 -6.12
CA ASN A 78 -5.53 9.58 -6.51
C ASN A 78 -4.05 9.36 -6.13
N MET A 79 -3.71 8.30 -5.40
CA MET A 79 -2.33 8.08 -4.91
C MET A 79 -1.73 6.72 -5.26
N VAL A 80 -2.55 5.68 -5.43
CA VAL A 80 -2.12 4.29 -5.62
C VAL A 80 -2.28 3.91 -7.08
N PHE A 81 -1.17 3.53 -7.72
CA PHE A 81 -1.16 2.95 -9.04
C PHE A 81 -0.83 1.46 -8.96
N SER A 82 -1.81 0.62 -9.31
CA SER A 82 -1.65 -0.84 -9.29
C SER A 82 -1.21 -1.36 -10.65
N VAL A 83 -0.18 -2.21 -10.67
CA VAL A 83 0.34 -2.87 -11.88
C VAL A 83 0.07 -4.37 -11.77
N ILE A 84 -0.66 -4.93 -12.73
CA ILE A 84 -1.06 -6.34 -12.75
C ILE A 84 -0.70 -6.92 -14.12
N VAL A 85 -0.09 -8.10 -14.15
CA VAL A 85 0.43 -8.71 -15.39
C VAL A 85 -0.21 -10.07 -15.65
N GLY A 86 -0.88 -10.20 -16.79
CA GLY A 86 -1.44 -11.48 -17.26
C GLY A 86 -2.46 -12.10 -16.29
N ASP A 87 -2.38 -13.41 -16.12
CA ASP A 87 -3.29 -14.20 -15.27
C ASP A 87 -2.92 -14.22 -13.78
N ASP A 88 -2.39 -13.10 -13.29
CA ASP A 88 -1.98 -12.95 -11.90
C ASP A 88 -3.15 -13.19 -10.93
N LEU A 89 -3.00 -14.22 -10.11
CA LEU A 89 -3.98 -14.62 -9.10
C LEU A 89 -3.99 -13.67 -7.91
N VAL A 90 -2.88 -13.01 -7.58
CA VAL A 90 -2.74 -12.25 -6.31
C VAL A 90 -3.78 -11.13 -6.18
N PRO A 91 -4.01 -10.27 -7.20
CA PRO A 91 -5.06 -9.25 -7.15
C PRO A 91 -6.49 -9.79 -7.06
N ARG A 92 -6.67 -11.08 -7.31
CA ARG A 92 -7.96 -11.79 -7.25
C ARG A 92 -8.15 -12.50 -5.91
N LEU A 93 -7.14 -12.49 -5.03
CA LEU A 93 -7.25 -13.09 -3.70
C LEU A 93 -8.04 -12.19 -2.76
N SER A 94 -9.13 -12.74 -2.23
CA SER A 94 -9.87 -12.19 -1.10
C SER A 94 -10.39 -13.33 -0.22
N TYR A 95 -10.92 -12.98 0.95
CA TYR A 95 -11.57 -13.97 1.81
C TYR A 95 -12.77 -14.61 1.09
N GLU A 96 -13.56 -13.80 0.38
CA GLU A 96 -14.73 -14.24 -0.38
C GLU A 96 -14.33 -15.21 -1.49
N VAL A 97 -13.27 -14.92 -2.24
CA VAL A 97 -12.78 -15.81 -3.32
C VAL A 97 -12.28 -17.14 -2.75
N PHE A 98 -11.54 -17.11 -1.63
CA PHE A 98 -11.06 -18.32 -0.98
C PHE A 98 -12.21 -19.17 -0.43
N PHE A 99 -13.20 -18.54 0.21
CA PHE A 99 -14.37 -19.23 0.75
C PHE A 99 -15.21 -19.89 -0.36
N HIS A 100 -15.39 -19.20 -1.49
CA HIS A 100 -16.09 -19.73 -2.65
C HIS A 100 -15.34 -20.94 -3.26
N LEU A 101 -14.01 -20.90 -3.30
CA LEU A 101 -13.19 -22.01 -3.78
C LEU A 101 -13.35 -23.27 -2.90
N ILE A 102 -13.41 -23.11 -1.57
CA ILE A 102 -13.56 -24.24 -0.65
C ILE A 102 -14.91 -24.93 -0.80
N ILE A 103 -15.99 -24.18 -1.01
CA ILE A 103 -17.34 -24.78 -1.16
C ILE A 103 -17.48 -25.58 -2.46
N LEU A 104 -16.61 -25.34 -3.44
CA LEU A 104 -16.61 -26.04 -4.73
C LEU A 104 -15.80 -27.35 -4.71
N ILE A 105 -15.11 -27.69 -3.61
CA ILE A 105 -14.28 -28.90 -3.44
C ILE A 105 -14.96 -29.84 -2.45
#